data_AF-A0A2E4B2P3-F1
#
_entry.id   AF-A0A2E4B2P3-F1
#
_cell.length_a   1.000
_cell.length_b   1.000
_cell.length_c   1.000
_cell.angle_alpha   90.00
_cell.angle_beta   90.00
_cell.angle_gamma   90.00
#
_symmetry.space_group_name_H-M   'P 1'
#
loop_
_entity.id
_entity.type
_entity.pdbx_description
1 polymer ?
#
loop_
_entity_poly.entity_id
_entity_poly.type
_entity_poly.pdbx_seq_one_letter_code
_entity_poly.pdbx_strand_id
1 'polypeptide(L)'
;MSDEYILDDVIETFSDEDTLLSDIQNNPVKWLLSLAIIVPGMAYTMADESSYASAMTTWGLSDNLDWILAIFVTGQLFIAPLSCYFLARTGNVAPGLFIAMGGSAILVANPLEIAEFSEAIGWPFAIFCLVLSAPMLIVLKSKKKLLDPGKERLVWCTLLSTAILVYSIAAIVPSSGVALADFSCEDEAGSLLSEVDVLSGASDACSALTYRYAPLLGMVAAISWAWPKGKKIIDDLSDDFLDGLKD
;
A
#
# COMPACT_ATOMS: atom_id res chain seq x y z
N MET A 1 -24.76 1.54 -10.07
CA MET A 1 -25.69 1.24 -8.96
C MET A 1 -25.34 -0.08 -8.24
N SER A 2 -24.24 -0.76 -8.59
CA SER A 2 -23.79 -2.03 -7.98
C SER A 2 -22.53 -1.91 -7.11
N ASP A 3 -21.81 -0.79 -7.17
CA ASP A 3 -20.46 -0.69 -6.59
C ASP A 3 -20.47 -0.21 -5.12
N GLU A 4 -21.53 0.50 -4.72
CA GLU A 4 -21.70 1.00 -3.35
C GLU A 4 -21.93 -0.15 -2.36
N TYR A 5 -22.65 -1.20 -2.78
CA TYR A 5 -22.90 -2.39 -1.96
C TYR A 5 -21.65 -3.26 -1.77
N ILE A 6 -20.71 -3.29 -2.72
CA ILE A 6 -19.53 -4.17 -2.61
C ILE A 6 -18.55 -3.62 -1.56
N LEU A 7 -18.42 -2.29 -1.48
CA LEU A 7 -17.53 -1.66 -0.50
C LEU A 7 -18.12 -1.72 0.91
N ASP A 8 -19.43 -1.48 1.07
CA ASP A 8 -20.09 -1.61 2.37
C ASP A 8 -20.07 -3.06 2.86
N ASP A 9 -20.34 -4.05 2.01
CA ASP A 9 -20.32 -5.47 2.38
C ASP A 9 -18.90 -5.97 2.70
N VAL A 10 -17.86 -5.40 2.05
CA VAL A 10 -16.44 -5.62 2.37
C VAL A 10 -16.06 -5.00 3.72
N ILE A 11 -16.55 -3.80 4.01
CA ILE A 11 -16.31 -3.11 5.29
C ILE A 11 -17.07 -3.82 6.41
N GLU A 12 -18.30 -4.26 6.18
CA GLU A 12 -19.15 -4.97 7.13
C GLU A 12 -18.57 -6.36 7.44
N THR A 13 -18.09 -7.11 6.44
CA THR A 13 -17.41 -8.40 6.68
C THR A 13 -16.07 -8.23 7.41
N PHE A 14 -15.33 -7.14 7.15
CA PHE A 14 -14.12 -6.81 7.93
C PHE A 14 -14.48 -6.33 9.34
N SER A 15 -15.62 -5.65 9.48
CA SER A 15 -16.19 -5.12 10.71
C SER A 15 -17.24 -6.05 11.31
N ASP A 16 -17.14 -7.35 11.07
CA ASP A 16 -17.75 -8.33 11.97
C ASP A 16 -16.99 -8.17 13.29
N GLU A 17 -17.47 -7.23 14.11
CA GLU A 17 -16.81 -6.75 15.32
C GLU A 17 -16.43 -7.93 16.21
N ASP A 18 -17.22 -9.00 16.18
CA ASP A 18 -16.98 -10.24 16.92
C ASP A 18 -15.73 -11.01 16.45
N THR A 19 -15.45 -11.06 15.14
CA THR A 19 -14.27 -11.77 14.61
C THR A 19 -12.99 -10.99 14.88
N LEU A 20 -13.01 -9.67 14.65
CA LEU A 20 -11.90 -8.77 14.97
C LEU A 20 -11.66 -8.67 16.48
N LEU A 21 -12.71 -8.51 17.30
CA LEU A 21 -12.57 -8.48 18.76
C LEU A 21 -12.03 -9.81 19.28
N SER A 22 -12.46 -10.96 18.73
CA SER A 22 -11.88 -12.24 19.12
C SER A 22 -10.41 -12.34 18.72
N ASP A 23 -10.00 -11.86 17.54
CA ASP A 23 -8.60 -11.89 17.12
C ASP A 23 -7.73 -10.91 17.93
N ILE A 24 -8.26 -9.73 18.27
CA ILE A 24 -7.60 -8.77 19.16
C ILE A 24 -7.42 -9.37 20.56
N GLN A 25 -8.42 -10.07 21.09
CA GLN A 25 -8.34 -10.75 22.38
C GLN A 25 -7.35 -11.92 22.36
N ASN A 26 -7.29 -12.66 21.25
CA ASN A 26 -6.40 -13.81 21.10
C ASN A 26 -4.94 -13.42 20.79
N ASN A 27 -4.72 -12.28 20.12
CA ASN A 27 -3.40 -11.82 19.67
C ASN A 27 -3.12 -10.33 20.02
N PRO A 28 -3.27 -9.89 21.28
CA PRO A 28 -3.25 -8.46 21.64
C PRO A 28 -1.89 -7.82 21.37
N VAL A 29 -0.80 -8.57 21.53
CA VAL A 29 0.57 -8.05 21.32
C VAL A 29 0.81 -7.69 19.85
N LYS A 30 0.26 -8.46 18.90
CA LYS A 30 0.46 -8.22 17.47
C LYS A 30 -0.34 -7.00 17.01
N TRP A 31 -1.55 -6.85 17.53
CA TRP A 31 -2.40 -5.68 17.29
C TRP A 31 -1.85 -4.40 17.93
N LEU A 32 -1.30 -4.50 19.15
CA LEU A 32 -0.63 -3.37 19.78
C LEU A 32 0.61 -2.96 18.99
N LEU A 33 1.38 -3.92 18.48
CA LEU A 33 2.55 -3.66 17.65
C LEU A 33 2.16 -3.04 16.29
N SER A 34 1.07 -3.51 15.66
CA SER A 34 0.56 -2.89 14.43
C SER A 34 0.10 -1.45 14.65
N LEU A 35 -0.58 -1.17 15.76
CA LEU A 35 -0.96 0.20 16.13
C LEU A 35 0.27 1.07 16.43
N ALA A 36 1.25 0.55 17.18
CA ALA A 36 2.47 1.29 17.49
C ALA A 36 3.28 1.67 16.24
N ILE A 37 3.18 0.90 15.16
CA ILE A 37 3.83 1.19 13.88
C ILE A 37 3.07 2.25 13.07
N ILE A 38 1.74 2.20 13.08
CA ILE A 38 0.90 3.05 12.21
C ILE A 38 0.58 4.40 12.86
N VAL A 39 0.31 4.42 14.16
CA VAL A 39 -0.14 5.63 14.88
C VAL A 39 0.84 6.80 14.78
N PRO A 40 2.17 6.62 14.95
CA PRO A 40 3.10 7.74 14.84
C PRO A 40 3.12 8.35 13.43
N GLY A 41 3.10 7.52 12.39
CA GLY A 41 3.06 7.98 11.01
C GLY A 41 1.76 8.71 10.69
N MET A 42 0.61 8.20 11.16
CA MET A 42 -0.68 8.88 10.99
C MET A 42 -0.73 10.20 11.77
N ALA A 43 -0.20 10.25 12.99
CA ALA A 43 -0.15 11.48 13.78
C ALA A 43 0.64 12.59 13.04
N TYR A 44 1.75 12.22 12.41
CA TYR A 44 2.50 13.14 11.54
C TYR A 44 1.64 13.60 10.35
N THR A 45 0.99 12.66 9.63
CA THR A 45 0.14 13.01 8.48
C THR A 45 -0.99 13.96 8.83
N MET A 46 -1.52 13.87 10.05
CA MET A 46 -2.62 14.72 10.53
C MET A 46 -2.13 16.07 11.08
N ALA A 47 -0.84 16.18 11.42
CA ALA A 47 -0.27 17.45 11.86
C ALA A 47 -0.11 18.45 10.70
N ASP A 48 -0.05 17.96 9.45
CA ASP A 48 0.04 18.79 8.23
C ASP A 48 1.20 19.78 8.26
N GLU A 49 2.33 19.32 8.80
CA GLU A 49 3.55 20.11 8.96
C GLU A 49 4.49 19.90 7.77
N SER A 50 5.25 20.94 7.43
CA SER A 50 6.09 20.95 6.22
C SER A 50 7.38 20.11 6.32
N SER A 51 7.73 19.63 7.52
CA SER A 51 8.91 18.80 7.75
C SER A 51 8.82 18.04 9.08
N TYR A 52 9.59 16.96 9.23
CA TYR A 52 9.70 16.21 10.49
C TYR A 52 10.14 17.09 11.67
N ALA A 53 11.11 17.99 11.44
CA ALA A 53 11.59 18.90 12.47
C ALA A 53 10.49 19.86 12.91
N SER A 54 9.74 20.43 11.96
CA SER A 54 8.58 21.30 12.26
C SER A 54 7.56 20.58 13.13
N ALA A 55 7.16 19.35 12.77
CA ALA A 55 6.22 18.56 13.56
C ALA A 55 6.71 18.31 14.99
N MET A 56 8.01 18.01 15.16
CA MET A 56 8.59 17.78 16.48
C MET A 56 8.60 19.05 17.34
N THR A 57 8.93 20.21 16.76
CA THR A 57 8.83 21.49 17.48
C THR A 57 7.38 21.81 17.89
N THR A 58 6.41 21.58 17.00
CA THR A 58 4.98 21.81 17.27
C THR A 58 4.46 20.91 18.39
N TRP A 59 4.95 19.67 18.49
CA TRP A 59 4.62 18.76 19.58
C TRP A 59 5.43 18.99 20.86
N GLY A 60 6.33 19.98 20.88
CA GLY A 60 7.18 20.29 22.03
C GLY A 60 8.24 19.23 22.32
N LEU A 61 8.60 18.43 21.30
CA LEU A 61 9.63 17.41 21.37
C LEU A 61 10.96 17.95 20.84
N SER A 62 12.05 17.23 21.13
CA SER A 62 13.38 17.62 20.63
C SER A 62 13.53 17.26 19.16
N ASP A 63 14.03 18.21 18.35
CA ASP A 63 14.26 18.04 16.92
C ASP A 63 15.25 16.91 16.60
N ASN A 64 16.11 16.54 17.55
CA ASN A 64 17.03 15.40 17.44
C ASN A 64 16.34 14.02 17.33
N LEU A 65 15.00 13.99 17.40
CA LEU A 65 14.17 12.79 17.30
C LEU A 65 13.40 12.75 15.96
N ASP A 66 13.66 13.67 15.04
CA ASP A 66 13.13 13.70 13.67
C ASP A 66 13.32 12.37 12.92
N TRP A 67 14.46 11.71 13.10
CA TRP A 67 14.78 10.41 12.51
C TRP A 67 13.78 9.31 12.90
N ILE A 68 13.12 9.43 14.07
CA ILE A 68 12.09 8.48 14.51
C ILE A 68 10.87 8.60 13.60
N LEU A 69 10.45 9.83 13.29
CA LEU A 69 9.35 10.06 12.35
C LEU A 69 9.70 9.61 10.94
N ALA A 70 10.92 9.86 10.49
CA ALA A 70 11.40 9.36 9.20
C ALA A 70 11.30 7.82 9.11
N ILE A 71 11.56 7.09 10.21
CA ILE A 71 11.36 5.63 10.26
C ILE A 71 9.88 5.25 10.18
N PHE A 72 9.00 5.96 10.89
CA PHE A 72 7.57 5.63 10.93
C PHE A 72 6.77 6.12 9.73
N VAL A 73 7.32 7.05 8.93
CA VAL A 73 6.71 7.60 7.71
C VAL A 73 7.42 7.03 6.48
N THR A 74 8.64 7.49 6.15
CA THR A 74 9.40 6.98 4.99
C THR A 74 9.77 5.50 5.13
N GLY A 75 10.07 5.03 6.35
CA GLY A 75 10.36 3.62 6.60
C GLY A 75 9.17 2.68 6.33
N GLN A 76 7.94 3.19 6.19
CA GLN A 76 6.78 2.38 5.76
C GLN A 76 6.96 1.75 4.38
N LEU A 77 7.86 2.29 3.54
CA LEU A 77 8.30 1.65 2.29
C LEU A 77 8.77 0.21 2.54
N PHE A 78 9.45 -0.04 3.65
CA PHE A 78 9.94 -1.35 4.02
C PHE A 78 9.00 -2.06 4.99
N ILE A 79 8.52 -1.32 5.99
CA ILE A 79 7.75 -1.88 7.10
C ILE A 79 6.43 -2.44 6.58
N ALA A 80 5.71 -1.73 5.72
CA ALA A 80 4.42 -2.19 5.21
C ALA A 80 4.50 -3.53 4.45
N PRO A 81 5.34 -3.70 3.40
CA PRO A 81 5.41 -4.96 2.67
C PRO A 81 6.04 -6.10 3.48
N LEU A 82 7.06 -5.82 4.30
CA LEU A 82 7.75 -6.85 5.06
C LEU A 82 6.90 -7.34 6.23
N SER A 83 6.29 -6.44 7.01
CA SER A 83 5.43 -6.81 8.13
C SER A 83 4.21 -7.60 7.64
N CYS A 84 3.58 -7.18 6.54
CA CYS A 84 2.50 -7.91 5.89
C CYS A 84 2.93 -9.34 5.55
N TYR A 85 4.12 -9.50 4.95
CA TYR A 85 4.63 -10.82 4.58
C TYR A 85 4.95 -11.72 5.78
N PHE A 86 5.64 -11.17 6.80
CA PHE A 86 6.01 -11.94 8.00
C PHE A 86 4.77 -12.32 8.81
N LEU A 87 3.85 -11.38 9.04
CA LEU A 87 2.63 -11.63 9.81
C LEU A 87 1.73 -12.63 9.08
N ALA A 88 1.57 -12.51 7.76
CA ALA A 88 0.84 -13.49 6.95
C ALA A 88 1.45 -14.89 7.06
N ARG A 89 2.79 -15.03 7.07
CA ARG A 89 3.43 -16.33 7.26
C ARG A 89 3.23 -16.94 8.65
N THR A 90 3.04 -16.11 9.66
CA THR A 90 2.76 -16.57 11.03
C THR A 90 1.28 -16.86 11.28
N GLY A 91 0.43 -16.81 10.23
CA GLY A 91 -1.01 -17.04 10.33
C GLY A 91 -1.81 -15.85 10.85
N ASN A 92 -1.19 -14.66 11.00
CA ASN A 92 -1.85 -13.45 11.52
C ASN A 92 -2.06 -12.48 10.36
N VAL A 93 -2.96 -12.83 9.44
CA VAL A 93 -3.17 -12.06 8.20
C VAL A 93 -3.81 -10.71 8.49
N ALA A 94 -4.69 -10.62 9.50
CA ALA A 94 -5.40 -9.40 9.87
C ALA A 94 -4.50 -8.21 10.29
N PRO A 95 -3.62 -8.34 11.31
CA PRO A 95 -2.72 -7.25 11.66
C PRO A 95 -1.71 -6.95 10.54
N GLY A 96 -1.34 -7.95 9.74
CA GLY A 96 -0.48 -7.75 8.56
C GLY A 96 -1.14 -6.90 7.48
N LEU A 97 -2.42 -7.13 7.19
CA LEU A 97 -3.20 -6.32 6.26
C LEU A 97 -3.41 -4.91 6.81
N PHE A 98 -3.68 -4.77 8.12
CA PHE A 98 -3.86 -3.47 8.76
C PHE A 98 -2.60 -2.59 8.60
N ILE A 99 -1.41 -3.15 8.82
CA ILE A 99 -0.15 -2.42 8.59
C ILE A 99 0.05 -2.12 7.10
N ALA A 100 -0.29 -3.06 6.21
CA ALA A 100 -0.20 -2.81 4.77
C ALA A 100 -1.09 -1.65 4.32
N MET A 101 -2.35 -1.61 4.77
CA MET A 101 -3.29 -0.54 4.43
C MET A 101 -2.89 0.79 5.06
N GLY A 102 -2.62 0.80 6.37
CA GLY A 102 -2.21 2.01 7.09
C GLY A 102 -0.88 2.58 6.58
N GLY A 103 0.10 1.71 6.35
CA GLY A 103 1.41 2.09 5.80
C GLY A 103 1.29 2.66 4.40
N SER A 104 0.49 2.05 3.52
CA SER A 104 0.21 2.59 2.19
C SER A 104 -0.49 3.95 2.25
N ALA A 105 -1.45 4.15 3.17
CA ALA A 105 -2.13 5.43 3.34
C ALA A 105 -1.19 6.54 3.83
N ILE A 106 -0.31 6.24 4.79
CA ILE A 106 0.73 7.17 5.28
C ILE A 106 1.64 7.58 4.12
N LEU A 107 2.07 6.63 3.28
CA LEU A 107 2.92 6.93 2.14
C LEU A 107 2.21 7.81 1.10
N VAL A 108 0.93 7.57 0.81
CA VAL A 108 0.15 8.43 -0.12
C VAL A 108 -0.01 9.85 0.42
N ALA A 109 -0.20 10.00 1.73
CA ALA A 109 -0.39 11.30 2.36
C ALA A 109 0.90 12.15 2.40
N ASN A 110 2.09 11.53 2.32
CA ASN A 110 3.37 12.24 2.38
C ASN A 110 4.22 12.02 1.11
N PRO A 111 3.77 12.50 -0.06
CA PRO A 111 4.49 12.27 -1.31
C PRO A 111 5.84 13.00 -1.39
N LEU A 112 5.98 14.14 -0.71
CA LEU A 112 7.20 14.96 -0.71
C LEU A 112 8.37 14.23 -0.06
N GLU A 113 8.14 13.64 1.11
CA GLU A 113 9.14 12.87 1.86
C GLU A 113 9.69 11.66 1.06
N ILE A 114 8.85 11.07 0.22
CA ILE A 114 9.22 9.95 -0.66
C ILE A 114 10.00 10.46 -1.88
N ALA A 115 9.61 11.62 -2.42
CA ALA A 115 10.31 12.25 -3.53
C ALA A 115 11.73 12.63 -3.14
N GLU A 116 11.93 13.28 -1.99
CA GLU A 116 13.26 13.63 -1.47
C GLU A 116 14.13 12.39 -1.24
N PHE A 117 13.56 11.33 -0.67
CA PHE A 117 14.28 10.07 -0.49
C PHE A 117 14.64 9.40 -1.83
N SER A 118 13.77 9.51 -2.83
CA SER A 118 14.02 9.00 -4.18
C SER A 118 15.10 9.80 -4.90
N GLU A 119 15.13 11.13 -4.76
CA GLU A 119 16.16 11.99 -5.35
C GLU A 119 17.55 11.69 -4.78
N ALA A 120 17.63 11.36 -3.50
CA ALA A 120 18.90 11.02 -2.86
C ALA A 120 19.54 9.71 -3.40
N ILE A 121 18.73 8.76 -3.88
CA ILE A 121 19.19 7.44 -4.34
C ILE A 121 19.21 7.33 -5.86
N GLY A 122 18.33 8.05 -6.57
CA GLY A 122 18.21 8.04 -8.02
C GLY A 122 17.46 6.83 -8.59
N TRP A 123 17.71 6.48 -9.86
CA TRP A 123 17.01 5.41 -10.58
C TRP A 123 16.99 4.01 -9.91
N PRO A 124 18.01 3.56 -9.12
CA PRO A 124 17.95 2.26 -8.46
C PRO A 124 16.81 2.13 -7.46
N PHE A 125 16.34 3.25 -6.91
CA PHE A 125 15.24 3.28 -5.95
C PHE A 125 13.91 2.83 -6.57
N ALA A 126 13.66 3.13 -7.85
CA ALA A 126 12.45 2.70 -8.55
C ALA A 126 12.40 1.16 -8.71
N ILE A 127 13.53 0.54 -9.05
CA ILE A 127 13.65 -0.93 -9.11
C ILE A 127 13.47 -1.52 -7.72
N PHE A 128 14.07 -0.88 -6.72
CA PHE A 128 13.97 -1.30 -5.34
C PHE A 128 12.51 -1.29 -4.83
N CYS A 129 11.73 -0.25 -5.13
CA CYS A 129 10.30 -0.18 -4.79
C CYS A 129 9.48 -1.28 -5.47
N LEU A 130 9.79 -1.60 -6.73
CA LEU A 130 9.17 -2.74 -7.44
C LEU A 130 9.49 -4.07 -6.75
N VAL A 131 10.74 -4.30 -6.37
CA VAL A 131 11.14 -5.52 -5.64
C VAL A 131 10.48 -5.60 -4.26
N LEU A 132 10.37 -4.48 -3.55
CA LEU A 132 9.71 -4.41 -2.25
C LEU A 132 8.20 -4.70 -2.29
N SER A 133 7.57 -4.58 -3.44
CA SER A 133 6.17 -4.95 -3.61
C SER A 133 5.94 -6.47 -3.77
N ALA A 134 6.99 -7.23 -4.10
CA ALA A 134 6.92 -8.67 -4.31
C ALA A 134 6.48 -9.50 -3.08
N PRO A 135 6.90 -9.20 -1.83
CA PRO A 135 6.41 -9.87 -0.63
C PRO A 135 4.87 -9.84 -0.51
N MET A 136 4.23 -8.70 -0.78
CA MET A 136 2.76 -8.60 -0.75
C MET A 136 2.10 -9.44 -1.85
N LEU A 137 2.68 -9.46 -3.06
CA LEU A 137 2.22 -10.33 -4.15
C LEU A 137 2.34 -11.83 -3.79
N ILE A 138 3.40 -12.21 -3.07
CA ILE A 138 3.58 -13.58 -2.58
C ILE A 138 2.48 -13.96 -1.56
N VAL A 139 2.08 -13.03 -0.70
CA VAL A 139 0.93 -13.23 0.22
C VAL A 139 -0.36 -13.45 -0.58
N LEU A 140 -0.65 -12.59 -1.57
CA LEU A 140 -1.84 -12.72 -2.42
C LEU A 140 -1.88 -14.05 -3.19
N LYS A 141 -0.72 -14.52 -3.65
CA LYS A 141 -0.58 -15.82 -4.30
C LYS A 141 -0.78 -17.00 -3.34
N SER A 142 -0.37 -16.84 -2.08
CA SER A 142 -0.42 -17.88 -1.05
C SER A 142 -1.76 -18.01 -0.32
N LYS A 143 -2.78 -17.23 -0.74
CA LYS A 143 -4.13 -17.17 -0.14
C LYS A 143 -4.78 -18.50 0.26
N LYS A 144 -4.51 -19.60 -0.46
CA LYS A 144 -5.08 -20.93 -0.18
C LYS A 144 -4.58 -21.58 1.11
N LYS A 145 -3.39 -21.19 1.56
CA LYS A 145 -2.78 -21.71 2.79
C LYS A 145 -3.08 -20.84 4.01
N LEU A 146 -3.64 -19.65 3.78
CA LEU A 146 -3.70 -18.58 4.75
C LEU A 146 -5.12 -18.22 5.15
N LEU A 147 -6.10 -18.54 4.31
CA LEU A 147 -7.49 -18.16 4.47
C LEU A 147 -8.38 -19.34 4.10
N ASP A 148 -9.42 -19.55 4.89
CA ASP A 148 -10.42 -20.57 4.65
C ASP A 148 -11.22 -20.26 3.36
N PRO A 149 -11.71 -21.28 2.65
CA PRO A 149 -12.52 -21.07 1.45
C PRO A 149 -13.86 -20.39 1.81
N GLY A 150 -14.31 -19.43 0.99
CA GLY A 150 -15.56 -18.70 1.20
C GLY A 150 -15.49 -17.23 0.78
N LYS A 151 -16.55 -16.47 1.08
CA LYS A 151 -16.64 -15.02 0.79
C LYS A 151 -15.51 -14.21 1.40
N GLU A 152 -15.13 -14.53 2.65
CA GLU A 152 -14.07 -13.82 3.37
C GLU A 152 -12.76 -13.80 2.58
N ARG A 153 -12.37 -14.93 1.99
CA ARG A 153 -11.13 -15.02 1.21
C ARG A 153 -11.11 -14.10 0.00
N LEU A 154 -12.27 -13.82 -0.60
CA LEU A 154 -12.37 -12.86 -1.69
C LEU A 154 -12.18 -11.44 -1.17
N VAL A 155 -12.82 -11.10 -0.05
CA VAL A 155 -12.68 -9.80 0.64
C VAL A 155 -11.23 -9.54 1.06
N TRP A 156 -10.55 -10.52 1.64
CA TRP A 156 -9.12 -10.40 1.99
C TRP A 156 -8.24 -10.20 0.75
N CYS A 157 -8.56 -10.85 -0.37
CA CYS A 157 -7.83 -10.66 -1.62
C CYS A 157 -8.06 -9.27 -2.23
N THR A 158 -9.30 -8.74 -2.16
CA THR A 158 -9.62 -7.39 -2.65
C THR A 158 -8.90 -6.34 -1.82
N LEU A 159 -8.98 -6.42 -0.48
CA LEU A 159 -8.31 -5.47 0.39
C LEU A 159 -6.78 -5.51 0.21
N LEU A 160 -6.18 -6.69 0.15
CA LEU A 160 -4.73 -6.81 -0.06
C LEU A 160 -4.30 -6.26 -1.43
N SER A 161 -5.07 -6.50 -2.49
CA SER A 161 -4.81 -5.94 -3.81
C SER A 161 -4.93 -4.42 -3.83
N THR A 162 -5.95 -3.87 -3.18
CA THR A 162 -6.10 -2.42 -3.03
C THR A 162 -4.89 -1.84 -2.29
N ALA A 163 -4.47 -2.47 -1.19
CA ALA A 163 -3.26 -2.05 -0.46
C ALA A 163 -2.00 -2.06 -1.32
N ILE A 164 -1.82 -3.09 -2.17
CA ILE A 164 -0.70 -3.18 -3.12
C ILE A 164 -0.77 -2.06 -4.17
N LEU A 165 -1.96 -1.75 -4.68
CA LEU A 165 -2.14 -0.66 -5.65
C LEU A 165 -1.85 0.71 -5.03
N VAL A 166 -2.39 0.97 -3.84
CA VAL A 166 -2.16 2.21 -3.10
C VAL A 166 -0.67 2.37 -2.78
N TYR A 167 -0.01 1.30 -2.32
CA TYR A 167 1.45 1.28 -2.13
C TYR A 167 2.21 1.63 -3.41
N SER A 168 1.79 1.03 -4.53
CA SER A 168 2.43 1.22 -5.83
C SER A 168 2.27 2.65 -6.33
N ILE A 169 1.12 3.27 -6.10
CA ILE A 169 0.91 4.70 -6.40
C ILE A 169 1.80 5.55 -5.51
N ALA A 170 1.89 5.26 -4.21
CA ALA A 170 2.67 6.05 -3.28
C ALA A 170 4.19 5.95 -3.49
N ALA A 171 4.70 4.75 -3.77
CA ALA A 171 6.14 4.49 -3.83
C ALA A 171 6.69 4.49 -5.26
N ILE A 172 5.97 3.91 -6.21
CA ILE A 172 6.51 3.67 -7.57
C ILE A 172 6.32 4.90 -8.47
N VAL A 173 5.23 5.67 -8.32
CA VAL A 173 4.95 6.85 -9.17
C VAL A 173 5.91 8.03 -8.89
N PRO A 174 6.30 8.33 -7.64
CA PRO A 174 7.34 9.33 -7.39
C PRO A 174 8.71 8.84 -7.86
N SER A 175 9.06 7.58 -7.58
CA SER A 175 10.38 7.03 -7.90
C SER A 175 10.61 6.83 -9.40
N SER A 176 9.58 6.46 -10.17
CA SER A 176 9.67 6.40 -11.63
C SER A 176 9.82 7.78 -12.25
N GLY A 177 9.24 8.83 -11.64
CA GLY A 177 9.45 10.22 -12.05
C GLY A 177 10.90 10.66 -11.93
N VAL A 178 11.54 10.37 -10.80
CA VAL A 178 12.96 10.69 -10.55
C VAL A 178 13.87 9.88 -11.48
N ALA A 179 13.59 8.58 -11.66
CA ALA A 179 14.36 7.74 -12.58
C ALA A 179 14.32 8.29 -14.02
N LEU A 180 13.16 8.78 -14.48
CA LEU A 180 13.02 9.36 -15.82
C LEU A 180 13.79 10.67 -15.99
N ALA A 181 13.83 11.51 -14.95
CA ALA A 181 14.64 12.73 -14.97
C ALA A 181 16.13 12.42 -15.08
N ASP A 182 16.61 11.37 -14.40
CA ASP A 182 18.01 10.93 -14.41
C ASP A 182 18.43 10.35 -15.78
N PHE A 183 17.52 9.61 -16.46
CA PHE A 183 17.76 9.09 -17.81
C PHE A 183 17.62 10.13 -18.93
N SER A 184 16.87 11.23 -18.73
CA SER A 184 16.63 12.24 -19.77
C SER A 184 17.63 13.39 -19.79
N CYS A 185 18.63 13.42 -18.90
CA CYS A 185 19.62 14.50 -18.82
C CYS A 185 20.65 14.53 -19.98
N GLU A 186 20.58 13.63 -20.96
CA GLU A 186 21.45 13.66 -22.15
C GLU A 186 20.93 14.49 -23.32
N ASP A 187 19.66 14.94 -23.32
CA ASP A 187 19.12 15.88 -24.31
C ASP A 187 18.21 16.91 -23.62
N GLU A 188 18.04 18.10 -24.20
CA GLU A 188 17.41 19.34 -23.67
C GLU A 188 15.94 19.21 -23.14
N ALA A 189 15.43 18.02 -22.82
CA ALA A 189 14.11 17.76 -22.22
C ALA A 189 14.08 17.90 -20.68
N GLY A 190 15.22 18.01 -20.00
CA GLY A 190 15.30 18.19 -18.54
C GLY A 190 14.68 19.49 -18.03
N SER A 191 14.47 20.48 -18.90
CA SER A 191 13.82 21.75 -18.56
C SER A 191 12.29 21.67 -18.49
N LEU A 192 11.65 20.62 -19.02
CA LEU A 192 10.20 20.56 -19.13
C LEU A 192 9.52 19.87 -17.94
N LEU A 193 10.26 19.11 -17.12
CA LEU A 193 9.67 18.40 -15.98
C LEU A 193 9.47 19.26 -14.72
N SER A 194 10.09 20.44 -14.65
CA SER A 194 9.82 21.43 -13.59
C SER A 194 8.51 22.19 -13.81
N GLU A 195 7.90 22.10 -15.00
CA GLU A 195 6.71 22.88 -15.39
C GLU A 195 5.58 22.00 -15.95
N VAL A 196 5.57 20.68 -15.68
CA VAL A 196 4.38 19.86 -15.99
C VAL A 196 3.36 20.02 -14.85
N ASP A 197 2.76 21.21 -14.82
CA ASP A 197 1.42 21.39 -14.28
C ASP A 197 0.46 20.48 -15.07
N VAL A 198 -0.30 19.68 -14.35
CA VAL A 198 -1.17 18.60 -14.85
C VAL A 198 -2.28 19.14 -15.79
N LEU A 199 -2.41 20.46 -15.96
CA LEU A 199 -3.40 21.13 -16.79
C LEU A 199 -2.92 21.69 -18.14
N SER A 200 -1.62 21.79 -18.44
CA SER A 200 -1.19 22.31 -19.74
C SER A 200 -0.90 21.17 -20.72
N GLY A 201 -1.93 20.74 -21.46
CA GLY A 201 -1.86 19.67 -22.46
C GLY A 201 -0.86 19.92 -23.59
N ALA A 202 0.41 19.59 -23.38
CA ALA A 202 1.45 19.53 -24.39
C ALA A 202 1.73 18.07 -24.81
N SER A 203 1.82 17.83 -26.11
CA SER A 203 1.80 16.49 -26.73
C SER A 203 3.02 15.59 -26.46
N ASP A 204 4.12 16.12 -25.90
CA ASP A 204 5.29 15.33 -25.47
C ASP A 204 5.21 14.85 -24.00
N ALA A 205 4.23 15.33 -23.23
CA ALA A 205 3.97 14.82 -21.89
C ALA A 205 3.46 13.36 -21.89
N CYS A 206 2.96 12.87 -23.04
CA CYS A 206 2.33 11.57 -23.15
C CYS A 206 3.34 10.42 -22.97
N SER A 207 4.59 10.58 -23.44
CA SER A 207 5.65 9.59 -23.25
C SER A 207 6.13 9.56 -21.79
N ALA A 208 6.44 10.71 -21.20
CA ALA A 208 6.87 10.82 -19.80
C ALA A 208 5.79 10.34 -18.81
N LEU A 209 4.51 10.64 -19.07
CA LEU A 209 3.39 10.13 -18.29
C LEU A 209 3.26 8.60 -18.45
N THR A 210 3.40 8.09 -19.68
CA THR A 210 3.34 6.65 -19.93
C THR A 210 4.45 5.90 -19.19
N TYR A 211 5.68 6.41 -19.18
CA TYR A 211 6.78 5.76 -18.46
C TYR A 211 6.65 5.89 -16.94
N ARG A 212 6.09 6.99 -16.43
CA ARG A 212 5.86 7.19 -15.00
C ARG A 212 4.83 6.20 -14.44
N TYR A 213 3.78 5.91 -15.21
CA TYR A 213 2.67 5.02 -14.81
C TYR A 213 2.74 3.60 -15.39
N ALA A 214 3.64 3.30 -16.33
CA ALA A 214 3.84 1.96 -16.88
C ALA A 214 4.10 0.88 -15.79
N PRO A 215 4.85 1.16 -14.71
CA PRO A 215 4.99 0.22 -13.61
C PRO A 215 3.66 -0.14 -12.93
N LEU A 216 2.68 0.78 -12.87
CA LEU A 216 1.35 0.49 -12.34
C LEU A 216 0.61 -0.51 -13.22
N LEU A 217 0.70 -0.41 -14.55
CA LEU A 217 0.11 -1.40 -15.46
C LEU A 217 0.73 -2.78 -15.24
N GLY A 218 2.06 -2.83 -15.06
CA GLY A 218 2.77 -4.06 -14.69
C GLY A 218 2.29 -4.64 -13.37
N MET A 219 2.05 -3.78 -12.37
CA MET A 219 1.53 -4.19 -11.07
C MET A 219 0.09 -4.71 -11.16
N VAL A 220 -0.80 -4.04 -11.89
CA VAL A 220 -2.18 -4.51 -12.14
C VAL A 220 -2.15 -5.89 -12.81
N ALA A 221 -1.26 -6.11 -13.77
CA ALA A 221 -1.08 -7.42 -14.41
C ALA A 221 -0.57 -8.47 -13.41
N ALA A 222 0.39 -8.11 -12.54
CA ALA A 222 0.93 -9.00 -11.51
C ALA A 222 -0.12 -9.39 -10.46
N ILE A 223 -0.93 -8.43 -10.02
CA ILE A 223 -2.09 -8.65 -9.15
C ILE A 223 -3.08 -9.58 -9.84
N SER A 224 -3.43 -9.30 -11.09
CA SER A 224 -4.38 -10.12 -11.88
C SER A 224 -3.89 -11.55 -12.04
N TRP A 225 -2.58 -11.76 -12.22
CA TRP A 225 -1.97 -13.08 -12.25
C TRP A 225 -2.03 -13.79 -10.89
N ALA A 226 -1.86 -13.04 -9.80
CA ALA A 226 -1.96 -13.57 -8.45
C ALA A 226 -3.41 -13.74 -7.96
N TRP A 227 -4.41 -13.13 -8.62
CA TRP A 227 -5.84 -13.17 -8.27
C TRP A 227 -6.49 -14.56 -8.49
N PRO A 228 -7.51 -14.97 -7.71
CA PRO A 228 -8.24 -16.21 -7.98
C PRO A 228 -8.91 -16.21 -9.38
N LYS A 229 -8.74 -17.29 -10.15
CA LYS A 229 -9.40 -17.44 -11.46
C LYS A 229 -10.92 -17.58 -11.27
N GLY A 230 -11.70 -16.79 -12.01
CA GLY A 230 -13.15 -16.61 -11.83
C GLY A 230 -14.02 -17.87 -11.73
N LYS A 231 -13.66 -18.96 -12.42
CA LYS A 231 -14.40 -20.24 -12.29
C LYS A 231 -14.42 -20.75 -10.84
N LYS A 232 -13.32 -20.55 -10.10
CA LYS A 232 -13.19 -20.99 -8.71
C LYS A 232 -13.89 -20.06 -7.71
N ILE A 233 -14.15 -18.81 -8.11
CA ILE A 233 -14.90 -17.85 -7.29
C ILE A 233 -16.37 -18.27 -7.26
N ILE A 234 -16.91 -18.70 -8.41
CA ILE A 234 -18.29 -19.17 -8.53
C ILE A 234 -18.49 -20.47 -7.77
N ASP A 235 -17.56 -21.41 -7.88
CA ASP A 235 -17.61 -22.69 -7.14
C ASP A 235 -17.55 -22.43 -5.61
N ASP A 236 -16.58 -21.64 -5.13
CA ASP A 236 -16.44 -21.30 -3.69
C ASP A 236 -17.69 -20.54 -3.17
N LEU A 237 -18.28 -19.62 -3.95
CA LEU A 237 -19.53 -18.92 -3.59
C LEU A 237 -20.75 -19.84 -3.59
N SER A 238 -20.79 -20.81 -4.50
CA SER A 238 -21.90 -21.75 -4.60
C SER A 238 -21.91 -22.74 -3.45
N ASP A 239 -20.73 -23.18 -3.00
CA ASP A 239 -20.60 -24.08 -1.85
C ASP A 239 -21.01 -23.36 -0.55
N ASP A 240 -20.58 -22.10 -0.35
CA ASP A 240 -20.98 -21.25 0.79
C ASP A 240 -22.51 -21.02 0.82
N PHE A 241 -23.12 -20.76 -0.35
CA PHE A 241 -24.56 -20.55 -0.46
C PHE A 241 -25.35 -21.83 -0.18
N LEU A 242 -24.80 -22.99 -0.56
CA LEU A 242 -25.43 -24.29 -0.34
C LEU A 242 -25.30 -24.76 1.11
N ASP A 243 -24.22 -24.43 1.81
CA ASP A 243 -24.08 -24.75 3.23
C ASP A 243 -24.87 -23.78 4.12
N GLY A 244 -24.97 -22.49 3.77
CA GLY A 244 -25.87 -21.54 4.43
C GLY A 244 -27.37 -21.82 4.22
N LEU A 245 -27.74 -22.71 3.29
CA LEU A 245 -29.11 -23.20 3.07
C LEU A 245 -29.45 -24.46 3.88
N LYS A 246 -28.49 -25.06 4.59
CA LYS A 246 -28.69 -26.27 5.40
C LYS A 246 -28.96 -25.99 6.87
N ASP A 247 -28.79 -24.75 7.31
CA ASP A 247 -29.22 -24.24 8.62
C ASP A 247 -30.58 -23.51 8.50
#